data_AF-C4K1Q9-F1
#
_entry.id   AF-C4K1Q9-F1
#
_cell.length_a   1.000
_cell.length_b   1.000
_cell.length_c   1.000
_cell.angle_alpha   90.00
_cell.angle_beta   90.00
_cell.angle_gamma   90.00
#
_symmetry.space_group_name_H-M   'P 1'
#
loop_
_entity.id
_entity.type
_entity.pdbx_description
1 polymer ?
#
loop_
_entity_poly.entity_id
_entity_poly.type
_entity_poly.pdbx_seq_one_letter_code
_entity_poly.pdbx_strand_id
1 'polypeptide(L)'
;MSVLILILQLSALIFQDQEWLEVMSIIENADTLLKIDCVRFESTKISSELYKNILKEKKLYISKINLKLEKFRKAFITLEDIYLKPTTEDRAYIDATIQRFEFTFELAWKFLKEYFSQKGTFLHYPKEVIKEAFVASIINDESLWIYMLTDRNMISYTYDKKLADEIYNRIRNYVPELKKLLNIIDLKI
;
A
#
# COMPACT_ATOMS: atom_id res chain seq x y z
N MET A 1 13.93 -1.56 11.72
CA MET A 1 14.01 -0.27 12.44
C MET A 1 12.61 0.31 12.48
N SER A 2 11.91 0.11 13.58
CA SER A 2 10.51 0.53 13.77
C SER A 2 10.54 1.89 14.44
N VAL A 3 10.15 2.95 13.73
CA VAL A 3 10.12 4.30 14.29
C VAL A 3 8.83 4.45 15.09
N LEU A 4 8.95 4.63 16.40
CA LEU A 4 7.83 4.98 17.27
C LEU A 4 7.77 6.51 17.35
N ILE A 5 6.89 7.14 16.57
CA ILE A 5 6.63 8.58 16.68
C ILE A 5 5.62 8.79 17.81
N LEU A 6 6.08 9.27 18.96
CA LEU A 6 5.22 9.69 20.06
C LEU A 6 4.73 11.12 19.79
N ILE A 7 3.42 11.34 19.71
CA ILE A 7 2.83 12.68 19.57
C ILE A 7 2.25 13.07 20.92
N LEU A 8 3.01 13.86 21.69
CA LEU A 8 2.55 14.46 22.93
C LEU A 8 1.65 15.66 22.58
N GLN A 9 0.38 15.60 22.99
CA GLN A 9 -0.53 16.74 22.98
C GLN A 9 -0.57 17.30 24.40
N LEU A 10 -0.14 18.54 24.57
CA LEU A 10 -0.52 19.39 25.71
C LEU A 10 -1.33 20.56 25.15
N SER A 11 -2.48 20.80 25.76
CA SER A 11 -3.53 21.71 25.33
C SER A 11 -3.03 23.14 25.10
N ALA A 12 -3.29 23.69 23.90
CA ALA A 12 -3.57 25.10 23.55
C ALA A 12 -3.08 26.23 24.48
N LEU A 13 -1.89 26.11 25.04
CA LEU A 13 -1.09 27.14 25.65
C LEU A 13 0.27 27.01 24.98
N ILE A 14 0.85 28.15 24.64
CA ILE A 14 2.09 28.28 23.89
C ILE A 14 3.13 27.36 24.52
N PHE A 15 3.45 26.25 23.85
CA PHE A 15 4.54 25.38 24.26
C PHE A 15 5.83 26.18 24.06
N GLN A 16 6.37 26.75 25.14
CA GLN A 16 7.61 27.50 25.09
C GLN A 16 8.75 26.55 24.75
N ASP A 17 9.79 27.04 24.07
CA ASP A 17 10.93 26.20 23.67
C ASP A 17 11.58 25.46 24.86
N GLN A 18 11.42 26.02 26.07
CA GLN A 18 11.83 25.42 27.33
C GLN A 18 11.13 24.07 27.63
N GLU A 19 9.81 23.98 27.45
CA GLU A 19 9.04 22.75 27.68
C GLU A 19 9.39 21.66 26.65
N TRP A 20 9.79 22.06 25.45
CA TRP A 20 10.29 21.14 24.41
C TRP A 20 11.65 20.55 24.76
N LEU A 21 12.55 21.37 25.31
CA LEU A 21 13.84 20.88 25.79
C LEU A 21 13.67 19.89 26.95
N GLU A 22 12.68 20.10 27.84
CA GLU A 22 12.36 19.15 28.90
C GLU A 22 11.87 17.81 28.34
N VAL A 23 10.97 17.82 27.35
CA VAL A 23 10.50 16.60 26.68
C VAL A 23 11.66 15.86 25.99
N MET A 24 12.53 16.59 25.29
CA MET A 24 13.70 15.99 24.63
C MET A 24 14.66 15.38 25.64
N SER A 25 14.91 16.06 26.77
CA SER A 25 15.73 15.55 27.87
C SER A 25 15.15 14.27 28.48
N ILE A 26 13.83 14.21 28.70
CA ILE A 26 13.16 12.98 29.19
C ILE A 26 13.36 11.83 28.20
N ILE A 27 13.23 12.11 26.90
CA ILE A 27 13.36 11.11 25.84
C ILE A 27 14.80 10.59 25.73
N GLU A 28 15.79 11.48 25.76
CA GLU A 28 17.20 11.12 25.69
C GLU A 28 17.65 10.28 26.89
N ASN A 29 17.07 10.54 28.06
CA ASN A 29 17.39 9.84 29.31
C ASN A 29 16.45 8.66 29.61
N ALA A 30 15.53 8.32 28.71
CA ALA A 30 14.61 7.21 28.93
C ALA A 30 15.35 5.88 28.84
N ASP A 31 15.24 5.05 29.89
CA ASP A 31 15.81 3.70 29.92
C ASP A 31 14.99 2.75 29.02
N THR A 32 15.21 2.89 27.71
CA THR A 32 14.52 2.13 26.68
C THR A 32 15.51 1.54 25.69
N LEU A 33 15.27 0.31 25.28
CA LEU A 33 16.08 -0.39 24.28
C LEU A 33 15.88 0.15 22.85
N LEU A 34 14.92 1.06 22.65
CA LEU A 34 14.53 1.59 21.35
C LEU A 34 14.81 3.09 21.29
N LYS A 35 15.42 3.54 20.19
CA LYS A 35 15.57 4.98 19.92
C LYS A 35 14.20 5.60 19.67
N ILE A 36 13.89 6.65 20.43
CA ILE A 36 12.67 7.46 20.26
C ILE A 36 13.04 8.69 19.44
N ASP A 37 12.49 8.81 18.23
CA ASP A 37 12.62 10.02 17.42
C ASP A 37 11.36 10.88 17.58
N CYS A 38 11.50 12.05 18.19
CA CYS A 38 10.40 13.00 18.42
C CYS A 38 10.44 14.13 17.38
N VAL A 39 9.30 14.44 16.77
CA VAL A 39 9.18 15.52 15.79
C VAL A 39 8.12 16.51 16.24
N ARG A 40 8.54 17.77 16.43
CA ARG A 40 7.62 18.88 16.73
C ARG A 40 6.96 19.36 15.43
N PHE A 41 5.63 19.32 15.41
CA PHE A 41 4.85 19.84 14.29
C PHE A 41 4.33 21.25 14.62
N GLU A 42 4.74 22.24 13.83
CA GLU A 42 4.12 23.56 13.86
C GLU A 42 2.85 23.53 13.01
N SER A 43 1.71 23.97 13.57
CA SER A 43 0.41 24.03 12.88
C SER A 43 0.40 24.90 11.62
N THR A 44 1.44 25.72 11.44
CA THR A 44 1.65 26.61 10.28
C THR A 44 2.31 25.92 9.09
N LYS A 45 2.89 24.72 9.27
CA LYS A 45 3.66 24.00 8.24
C LYS A 45 2.95 22.74 7.69
N ILE A 46 1.74 22.45 8.15
CA ILE A 46 1.00 21.22 7.82
C ILE A 46 -0.44 21.55 7.46
N SER A 47 -1.00 20.85 6.47
CA SER A 47 -2.42 20.99 6.11
C SER A 47 -3.32 20.70 7.33
N SER A 48 -4.36 21.51 7.50
CA SER A 48 -5.34 21.38 8.60
C SER A 48 -5.98 20.00 8.72
N GLU A 49 -6.17 19.31 7.60
CA GLU A 49 -6.68 17.93 7.54
C GLU A 49 -5.72 16.93 8.19
N LEU A 50 -4.43 16.99 7.83
CA LEU A 50 -3.40 16.12 8.40
C LEU A 50 -3.23 16.36 9.91
N TYR A 51 -3.28 17.62 10.35
CA TYR A 51 -3.22 17.99 11.77
C TYR A 51 -4.39 17.40 12.57
N LYS A 52 -5.62 17.50 12.06
CA LYS A 52 -6.81 16.91 12.70
C LYS A 52 -6.72 15.39 12.80
N ASN A 53 -6.23 14.72 11.75
CA ASN A 53 -6.08 13.27 11.73
C ASN A 53 -5.01 12.80 12.72
N ILE A 54 -3.90 13.53 12.82
CA ILE A 54 -2.85 13.30 13.81
C ILE A 54 -3.41 13.36 15.24
N LEU A 55 -4.17 14.41 15.56
CA LEU A 55 -4.77 14.59 16.88
C LEU A 55 -5.83 13.53 17.22
N LYS A 56 -6.61 13.12 16.22
CA LYS A 56 -7.70 12.17 16.40
C LYS A 56 -7.19 10.74 16.65
N GLU A 57 -6.12 10.32 15.99
CA GLU A 57 -5.79 8.89 15.91
C GLU A 57 -4.59 8.46 16.77
N LYS A 58 -3.70 9.38 17.18
CA LYS A 58 -2.50 9.11 18.03
C LYS A 58 -1.60 7.91 17.59
N LYS A 59 -1.83 7.31 16.41
CA LYS A 59 -1.09 6.19 15.83
C LYS A 59 -1.02 6.37 14.31
N LEU A 60 0.18 6.62 13.80
CA LEU A 60 0.42 6.87 12.37
C LEU A 60 0.43 5.59 11.49
N TYR A 61 -0.08 4.47 12.00
CA TYR A 61 -0.09 3.18 11.29
C TYR A 61 -1.31 3.02 10.38
N ILE A 62 -2.50 3.46 10.84
CA ILE A 62 -3.77 3.25 10.13
C ILE A 62 -3.89 4.13 8.87
N SER A 63 -3.22 5.29 8.84
CA SER A 63 -3.17 6.15 7.65
C SER A 63 -2.38 5.52 6.48
N LYS A 64 -1.33 4.74 6.77
CA LYS A 64 -0.44 4.17 5.75
C LYS A 64 -1.10 3.02 4.98
N ILE A 65 -1.84 2.16 5.67
CA ILE A 65 -2.62 1.10 5.01
C ILE A 65 -3.77 1.68 4.18
N ASN A 66 -4.48 2.68 4.71
CA ASN A 66 -5.56 3.35 3.98
C ASN A 66 -5.03 4.05 2.72
N LEU A 67 -3.88 4.72 2.80
CA LEU A 67 -3.25 5.33 1.62
C LEU A 67 -2.86 4.29 0.56
N LYS A 68 -2.34 3.13 0.96
CA LYS A 68 -2.00 2.04 0.03
C LYS A 68 -3.25 1.43 -0.59
N LEU A 69 -4.31 1.23 0.20
CA LEU A 69 -5.60 0.74 -0.27
C LEU A 69 -6.20 1.70 -1.30
N GLU A 70 -6.21 3.00 -1.01
CA GLU A 70 -6.72 4.02 -1.94
C GLU A 70 -5.93 4.07 -3.25
N LYS A 71 -4.60 3.96 -3.19
CA LYS A 71 -3.77 3.85 -4.40
C LYS A 71 -4.12 2.60 -5.21
N PHE A 72 -4.25 1.46 -4.54
CA PHE A 72 -4.64 0.21 -5.20
C PHE A 72 -6.04 0.31 -5.82
N ARG A 73 -7.03 0.85 -5.10
CA ARG A 73 -8.40 1.05 -5.60
C ARG A 73 -8.42 1.94 -6.84
N LYS A 74 -7.73 3.08 -6.81
CA LYS A 74 -7.64 3.99 -7.97
C LYS A 74 -6.99 3.32 -9.18
N ALA A 75 -5.90 2.60 -8.95
CA ALA A 75 -5.23 1.84 -10.00
C ALA A 75 -6.16 0.78 -10.61
N PHE A 76 -6.84 0.01 -9.75
CA PHE A 76 -7.78 -1.02 -10.18
C PHE A 76 -8.94 -0.46 -11.00
N ILE A 77 -9.53 0.68 -10.61
CA ILE A 77 -10.60 1.33 -11.39
C ILE A 77 -10.12 1.60 -12.82
N THR A 78 -8.92 2.14 -13.01
CA THR A 78 -8.40 2.39 -14.36
C THR A 78 -8.16 1.10 -15.15
N LEU A 79 -7.76 0.01 -14.48
CA LEU A 79 -7.61 -1.30 -15.12
C LEU A 79 -8.97 -1.92 -15.47
N GLU A 80 -9.97 -1.75 -14.61
CA GLU A 80 -11.32 -2.23 -14.85
C GLU A 80 -11.97 -1.50 -16.03
N ASP A 81 -11.81 -0.18 -16.12
CA ASP A 81 -12.32 0.64 -17.23
C ASP A 81 -11.78 0.19 -18.60
N ILE A 82 -10.54 -0.27 -18.67
CA ILE A 82 -9.97 -0.81 -19.91
C ILE A 82 -10.44 -2.25 -20.11
N TYR A 83 -10.42 -3.09 -19.07
CA TYR A 83 -10.87 -4.48 -19.11
C TYR A 83 -12.31 -4.65 -19.62
N LEU A 84 -13.22 -3.75 -19.25
CA LEU A 84 -14.64 -3.80 -19.63
C LEU A 84 -14.91 -3.53 -21.11
N LYS A 85 -13.92 -3.04 -21.86
CA LYS A 85 -14.07 -2.84 -23.31
C LYS A 85 -13.74 -4.12 -24.08
N PRO A 86 -14.24 -4.24 -25.33
CA PRO A 86 -13.91 -5.37 -26.20
C PRO A 86 -12.40 -5.54 -26.39
N THR A 87 -11.96 -6.78 -26.64
CA THR A 87 -10.59 -7.04 -27.11
C THR A 87 -10.31 -6.29 -28.40
N THR A 88 -9.07 -5.85 -28.57
CA THR A 88 -8.62 -5.13 -29.76
C THR A 88 -7.22 -5.57 -30.13
N GLU A 89 -6.85 -5.35 -31.39
CA GLU A 89 -5.48 -5.52 -31.90
C GLU A 89 -4.69 -4.19 -31.85
N ASP A 90 -5.32 -3.11 -31.40
CA ASP A 90 -4.66 -1.80 -31.23
C ASP A 90 -3.52 -1.91 -30.21
N ARG A 91 -2.29 -1.67 -30.69
CA ARG A 91 -1.08 -1.78 -29.89
C ARG A 91 -1.01 -0.77 -28.75
N ALA A 92 -1.44 0.47 -28.96
CA ALA A 92 -1.43 1.47 -27.90
C ALA A 92 -2.38 1.06 -26.76
N TYR A 93 -3.50 0.43 -27.12
CA TYR A 93 -4.47 -0.08 -26.17
C TYR A 93 -3.93 -1.29 -25.38
N ILE A 94 -3.29 -2.24 -26.06
CA ILE A 94 -2.66 -3.41 -25.44
C ILE A 94 -1.58 -2.95 -24.44
N ASP A 95 -0.68 -2.06 -24.87
CA ASP A 95 0.41 -1.56 -24.05
C ASP A 95 -0.14 -0.80 -22.82
N ALA A 96 -1.20 0.01 -23.00
CA ALA A 96 -1.88 0.67 -21.89
C ALA A 96 -2.52 -0.32 -20.92
N THR A 97 -3.09 -1.43 -21.41
CA THR A 97 -3.69 -2.48 -20.57
C THR A 97 -2.61 -3.18 -19.74
N ILE A 98 -1.49 -3.54 -20.36
CA ILE A 98 -0.35 -4.17 -19.69
C ILE A 98 0.22 -3.23 -18.61
N GLN A 99 0.41 -1.96 -18.93
CA GLN A 99 0.91 -0.97 -17.96
C GLN A 99 -0.04 -0.82 -16.77
N ARG A 100 -1.36 -0.76 -17.03
CA ARG A 100 -2.39 -0.68 -15.99
C ARG A 100 -2.39 -1.90 -15.10
N PHE A 101 -2.22 -3.08 -15.68
CA PHE A 101 -2.05 -4.30 -14.91
C PHE A 101 -0.78 -4.26 -14.05
N GLU A 102 0.37 -3.86 -14.61
CA GLU A 102 1.65 -3.81 -13.90
C GLU A 102 1.55 -3.02 -12.59
N PHE A 103 1.13 -1.75 -12.69
CA PHE A 103 1.07 -0.90 -11.51
C PHE A 103 -0.04 -1.31 -10.56
N THR A 104 -1.14 -1.87 -11.06
CA THR A 104 -2.25 -2.34 -10.21
C THR A 104 -1.82 -3.54 -9.37
N PHE A 105 -1.18 -4.52 -9.99
CA PHE A 105 -0.62 -5.68 -9.28
C PHE A 105 0.45 -5.26 -8.29
N GLU A 106 1.34 -4.34 -8.69
CA GLU A 106 2.40 -3.80 -7.83
C GLU A 106 1.83 -3.14 -6.56
N LEU A 107 0.74 -2.40 -6.69
CA LEU A 107 0.06 -1.77 -5.56
C LEU A 107 -0.69 -2.78 -4.70
N ALA A 108 -1.30 -3.81 -5.31
CA ALA A 108 -2.03 -4.86 -4.61
C ALA A 108 -1.13 -5.62 -3.62
N TRP A 109 0.01 -6.14 -4.08
CA TRP A 109 0.91 -6.89 -3.19
C TRP A 109 1.58 -5.97 -2.15
N LYS A 110 1.85 -4.70 -2.48
CA LYS A 110 2.36 -3.70 -1.51
C LYS A 110 1.34 -3.32 -0.45
N PHE A 111 0.05 -3.36 -0.77
CA PHE A 111 -1.03 -3.20 0.19
C PHE A 111 -1.07 -4.43 1.11
N LEU A 112 -1.10 -5.64 0.56
CA LEU A 112 -1.11 -6.88 1.34
C LEU A 112 0.08 -6.98 2.30
N LYS A 113 1.27 -6.59 1.84
CA LYS A 113 2.46 -6.49 2.69
C LYS A 113 2.26 -5.58 3.90
N GLU A 114 1.61 -4.43 3.70
CA GLU A 114 1.30 -3.51 4.82
C GLU A 114 0.23 -4.10 5.74
N TYR A 115 -0.78 -4.74 5.16
CA TYR A 115 -1.84 -5.43 5.90
C TYR A 115 -1.27 -6.46 6.87
N PHE A 116 -0.34 -7.29 6.40
CA PHE A 116 0.35 -8.26 7.25
C PHE A 116 1.28 -7.60 8.28
N SER A 117 1.99 -6.54 7.88
CA SER A 117 2.88 -5.82 8.79
C SER A 117 2.13 -5.22 9.98
N GLN A 118 0.89 -4.74 9.79
CA GLN A 118 0.07 -4.23 10.90
C GLN A 118 -0.37 -5.33 11.87
N LYS A 119 -0.44 -6.57 11.40
CA LYS A 119 -0.75 -7.76 12.20
C LYS A 119 0.48 -8.43 12.79
N GLY A 120 1.65 -7.78 12.70
CA GLY A 120 2.92 -8.31 13.25
C GLY A 120 3.63 -9.32 12.35
N THR A 121 3.15 -9.52 11.12
CA THR A 121 3.78 -10.43 10.14
C THR A 121 4.58 -9.62 9.12
N PHE A 122 5.90 -9.67 9.20
CA PHE A 122 6.79 -8.87 8.35
C PHE A 122 7.27 -9.67 7.14
N LEU A 123 6.64 -9.43 6.00
CA LEU A 123 6.98 -10.08 4.72
C LEU A 123 7.78 -9.14 3.84
N HIS A 124 8.75 -9.66 3.10
CA HIS A 124 9.68 -8.83 2.34
C HIS A 124 9.39 -8.87 0.85
N TYR A 125 9.07 -10.05 0.31
CA TYR A 125 8.99 -10.28 -1.13
C TYR A 125 7.56 -10.58 -1.62
N PRO A 126 7.20 -10.25 -2.87
CA PRO A 126 5.85 -10.45 -3.41
C PRO A 126 5.35 -11.90 -3.28
N LYS A 127 6.23 -12.87 -3.54
CA LYS A 127 5.91 -14.30 -3.45
C LYS A 127 5.53 -14.74 -2.03
N GLU A 128 6.20 -14.19 -1.02
CA GLU A 128 5.87 -14.46 0.39
C GLU A 128 4.51 -13.87 0.76
N VAL A 129 4.25 -12.64 0.29
CA VAL A 129 2.98 -11.93 0.52
C VAL A 129 1.80 -12.68 -0.10
N ILE A 130 1.97 -13.21 -1.31
CA ILE A 130 0.93 -14.01 -2.00
C ILE A 130 0.65 -15.29 -1.23
N LYS A 131 1.70 -16.02 -0.82
CA LYS A 131 1.58 -17.24 -0.01
C LYS A 131 0.81 -17.00 1.28
N GLU A 132 1.19 -15.96 2.02
CA GLU A 132 0.53 -15.63 3.27
C GLU A 132 -0.92 -15.17 3.05
N ALA A 133 -1.18 -14.39 2.00
CA ALA A 133 -2.54 -14.00 1.62
C ALA A 133 -3.44 -15.19 1.32
N PHE A 134 -2.90 -16.24 0.71
CA PHE A 134 -3.63 -17.47 0.45
C PHE A 134 -3.90 -18.26 1.75
N VAL A 135 -2.87 -18.48 2.58
CA VAL A 135 -3.01 -19.15 3.89
C VAL A 135 -4.03 -18.44 4.78
N ALA A 136 -4.02 -17.10 4.78
CA ALA A 136 -4.96 -16.27 5.52
C ALA A 136 -6.38 -16.18 4.88
N SER A 137 -6.63 -16.90 3.78
CA SER A 137 -7.91 -16.87 3.05
C SER A 137 -8.36 -15.44 2.67
N ILE A 138 -7.39 -14.61 2.27
CA ILE A 138 -7.62 -13.26 1.73
C ILE A 138 -7.71 -13.32 0.20
N ILE A 139 -6.92 -14.21 -0.41
CA ILE A 139 -7.02 -14.57 -1.83
C ILE A 139 -7.36 -16.05 -1.93
N ASN A 140 -8.03 -16.45 -3.02
CA ASN A 140 -8.58 -17.80 -3.17
C ASN A 140 -7.80 -18.70 -4.13
N ASP A 141 -6.98 -18.12 -5.01
CA ASP A 141 -6.22 -18.87 -6.03
C ASP A 141 -4.74 -18.44 -5.99
N GLU A 142 -3.93 -19.11 -5.17
CA GLU A 142 -2.50 -18.83 -5.08
C GLU A 142 -1.82 -18.96 -6.45
N SER A 143 -2.15 -19.99 -7.21
CA SER A 143 -1.50 -20.31 -8.48
C SER A 143 -1.69 -19.17 -9.47
N LEU A 144 -2.90 -18.66 -9.59
CA LEU A 144 -3.21 -17.54 -10.48
C LEU A 144 -2.48 -16.26 -10.07
N TRP A 145 -2.34 -15.98 -8.78
CA TRP A 145 -1.54 -14.85 -8.28
C TRP A 145 -0.03 -15.02 -8.52
N ILE A 146 0.48 -16.24 -8.44
CA ILE A 146 1.88 -16.55 -8.82
C ILE A 146 2.09 -16.37 -10.33
N TYR A 147 1.11 -16.73 -11.15
CA TYR A 147 1.15 -16.43 -12.60
C TYR A 147 1.16 -14.93 -12.87
N MET A 148 0.32 -14.14 -12.17
CA MET A 148 0.36 -12.68 -12.28
C MET A 148 1.73 -12.11 -11.92
N LEU A 149 2.36 -12.59 -10.85
CA LEU A 149 3.71 -12.18 -10.46
C LEU A 149 4.73 -12.50 -11.55
N THR A 150 4.61 -13.67 -12.16
CA THR A 150 5.48 -14.11 -13.26
C THR A 150 5.32 -13.21 -14.47
N ASP A 151 4.09 -12.94 -14.89
CA ASP A 151 3.81 -12.03 -16.01
C ASP A 151 4.28 -10.61 -15.73
N ARG A 152 4.04 -10.09 -14.53
CA ARG A 152 4.52 -8.76 -14.11
C ARG A 152 6.04 -8.65 -14.21
N ASN A 153 6.79 -9.71 -13.88
CA ASN A 153 8.24 -9.72 -14.03
C ASN A 153 8.69 -9.76 -15.50
N MET A 154 7.81 -10.19 -16.41
CA MET A 154 8.08 -10.27 -17.84
C MET A 154 7.67 -9.00 -18.61
N ILE A 155 7.01 -8.03 -17.98
CA ILE A 155 6.49 -6.83 -18.66
C ILE A 155 7.59 -5.99 -19.31
N SER A 156 8.81 -5.96 -18.73
CA SER A 156 9.94 -5.27 -19.37
C SER A 156 10.35 -5.86 -20.73
N TYR A 157 9.88 -7.07 -21.06
CA TYR A 157 10.13 -7.76 -22.32
C TYR A 157 8.99 -7.64 -23.33
N THR A 158 7.92 -6.87 -23.05
CA THR A 158 6.75 -6.75 -23.94
C THR A 158 7.00 -5.94 -25.21
N TYR A 159 8.24 -5.54 -25.48
CA TYR A 159 8.65 -5.15 -26.84
C TYR A 159 8.55 -6.35 -27.81
N ASP A 160 8.62 -7.58 -27.30
CA ASP A 160 8.21 -8.77 -28.05
C ASP A 160 6.68 -8.79 -28.18
N LYS A 161 6.21 -8.67 -29.42
CA LYS A 161 4.78 -8.61 -29.73
C LYS A 161 4.02 -9.85 -29.22
N LYS A 162 4.59 -11.04 -29.40
CA LYS A 162 3.92 -12.30 -29.03
C LYS A 162 3.75 -12.37 -27.52
N LEU A 163 4.79 -12.01 -26.76
CA LEU A 163 4.71 -11.94 -25.30
C LEU A 163 3.67 -10.91 -24.83
N ALA A 164 3.63 -9.73 -25.45
CA ALA A 164 2.64 -8.71 -25.12
C ALA A 164 1.20 -9.20 -25.37
N ASP A 165 0.95 -9.83 -26.52
CA ASP A 165 -0.38 -10.37 -26.87
C ASP A 165 -0.79 -11.49 -25.91
N GLU A 166 0.16 -12.35 -25.53
CA GLU A 166 -0.05 -13.40 -24.53
C GLU A 166 -0.39 -12.86 -23.13
N ILE A 167 0.37 -11.89 -22.63
CA ILE A 167 0.10 -11.24 -21.33
C ILE A 167 -1.24 -10.52 -21.37
N TYR A 168 -1.53 -9.77 -22.45
CA TYR A 168 -2.80 -9.08 -22.64
C TYR A 168 -4.00 -10.01 -22.55
N ASN A 169 -3.93 -11.18 -23.20
CA ASN A 169 -4.98 -12.19 -23.13
C ASN A 169 -5.14 -12.76 -21.71
N ARG A 170 -4.03 -13.00 -20.99
CA ARG A 170 -4.07 -13.53 -19.61
C ARG A 170 -4.61 -12.52 -18.59
N ILE A 171 -4.39 -11.21 -18.79
CA ILE A 171 -4.89 -10.16 -17.89
C ILE A 171 -6.40 -10.25 -17.65
N ARG A 172 -7.19 -10.74 -18.63
CA ARG A 172 -8.63 -10.94 -18.44
C ARG A 172 -8.98 -11.89 -17.30
N ASN A 173 -8.13 -12.89 -17.05
CA ASN A 173 -8.30 -13.82 -15.94
C ASN A 173 -7.80 -13.22 -14.61
N TYR A 174 -6.99 -12.16 -14.66
CA TYR A 174 -6.38 -11.55 -13.47
C TYR A 174 -7.27 -10.50 -12.83
N VAL A 175 -7.98 -9.70 -13.64
CA VAL A 175 -8.86 -8.62 -13.14
C VAL A 175 -9.91 -9.11 -12.14
N PRO A 176 -10.60 -10.25 -12.36
CA PRO A 176 -11.57 -10.76 -11.38
C PRO A 176 -10.96 -11.07 -10.00
N GLU A 177 -9.75 -11.59 -9.94
CA GLU A 177 -9.09 -11.88 -8.66
C GLU A 177 -8.65 -10.62 -7.91
N LEU A 178 -8.16 -9.61 -8.64
CA LEU A 178 -7.86 -8.30 -8.06
C LEU A 178 -9.12 -7.62 -7.52
N LYS A 179 -10.26 -7.79 -8.21
CA LYS A 179 -11.57 -7.31 -7.73
C LYS A 179 -12.02 -8.02 -6.47
N LYS A 180 -11.88 -9.35 -6.42
CA LYS A 180 -12.20 -10.16 -5.22
C LYS A 180 -11.39 -9.68 -4.02
N LEU A 181 -10.11 -9.39 -4.20
CA LEU A 181 -9.27 -8.85 -3.13
C LEU A 181 -9.87 -7.54 -2.57
N LEU A 182 -10.21 -6.57 -3.42
CA LEU A 182 -10.83 -5.32 -2.97
C LEU A 182 -12.13 -5.56 -2.20
N ASN A 183 -13.01 -6.43 -2.71
CA ASN A 183 -14.28 -6.74 -2.05
C ASN A 183 -14.08 -7.39 -0.67
N ILE A 184 -13.10 -8.31 -0.53
CA ILE A 184 -12.81 -8.98 0.75
C ILE A 184 -12.29 -7.97 1.78
N ILE A 185 -11.48 -7.00 1.35
CA ILE A 185 -10.93 -5.97 2.23
C ILE A 185 -12.04 -5.03 2.71
N ASP A 186 -12.94 -4.62 1.81
CA ASP A 186 -14.07 -3.74 2.14
C ASP A 186 -15.06 -4.37 3.12
N LEU A 187 -15.04 -5.70 3.28
CA LEU A 187 -15.83 -6.43 4.28
C LEU A 187 -15.09 -6.64 5.61
N LYS A 188 -13.77 -6.48 5.63
CA LYS A 188 -12.90 -6.79 6.78
C LYS A 188 -12.32 -5.56 7.48
N ILE A 189 -12.50 -4.36 6.91
CA ILE A 189 -12.14 -3.04 7.48
C ILE A 189 -13.43 -2.32 7.85
#